data_AF-A0AAN8TJG4-F1
#
_entry.id   AF-A0AAN8TJG4-F1
#
_cell.length_a   1.000
_cell.length_b   1.000
_cell.length_c   1.000
_cell.angle_alpha   90.00
_cell.angle_beta   90.00
_cell.angle_gamma   90.00
#
_symmetry.space_group_name_H-M   'P 1'
#
loop_
_entity.id
_entity.type
_entity.pdbx_description
1 polymer ?
#
loop_
_entity_poly.entity_id
_entity_poly.type
_entity_poly.pdbx_seq_one_letter_code
_entity_poly.pdbx_strand_id
1 'polypeptide(L)'
;MAELKKDDLLSEIKQLQEKIDGDPTVQKILLLLQTSKVGVEVLSLSVIDAVTWLSSLPSNEIKWNPRYLGIWPLFELSTVRAPGSCCLVRIRRVGEMILGDGPTSLWFDWRSLTQQLTALDSQESELQSRCILEHTKLQTKVDEFEELLQRGKVVKFSENLDHTFRDSTEKLDSAKRELAAKLRSTLSFKRQLDDVPSQAELTQYDLRFSELYMHIQAKDCQTRKYYATYNTLLGIKELMLKETSLLNSIRLQFKDALTSPASRKKLIDSMEGILHGTQQKLEKVQIALQSEQKAHEALKGQYAAAVSEQRHYSSILEAFQEECARNERIRMQTSQEHLTS
;
A
#
# COMPACT_ATOMS: atom_id res chain seq x y z
N MET A 1 62.87 6.08 -0.29
CA MET A 1 61.90 6.73 -1.21
C MET A 1 60.49 6.12 -1.18
N ALA A 2 60.33 4.81 -0.98
CA ALA A 2 59.00 4.20 -0.88
C ALA A 2 58.30 4.45 0.47
N GLU A 3 59.06 4.51 1.57
CA GLU A 3 58.50 4.79 2.91
C GLU A 3 58.00 6.24 3.05
N LEU A 4 58.75 7.22 2.53
CA LEU A 4 58.31 8.62 2.51
C LEU A 4 56.94 8.82 1.80
N LYS A 5 56.67 8.05 0.74
CA LYS A 5 55.39 8.12 0.02
C LYS A 5 54.23 7.45 0.79
N LYS A 6 54.53 6.47 1.63
CA LYS A 6 53.52 5.80 2.46
C LYS A 6 53.05 6.71 3.58
N ASP A 7 53.99 7.44 4.20
CA ASP A 7 53.68 8.36 5.28
C ASP A 7 52.91 9.59 4.77
N ASP A 8 53.23 10.08 3.57
CA ASP A 8 52.45 11.13 2.89
C ASP A 8 51.01 10.68 2.61
N LEU A 9 50.81 9.47 2.07
CA LEU A 9 49.48 8.92 1.80
C LEU A 9 48.67 8.68 3.07
N LEU A 10 49.31 8.22 4.15
CA LEU A 10 48.66 8.06 5.45
C LEU A 10 48.24 9.40 6.05
N SER A 11 49.05 10.44 5.85
CA SER A 11 48.73 11.81 6.26
C SER A 11 47.55 12.39 5.47
N GLU A 12 47.51 12.19 4.14
CA GLU A 12 46.39 12.61 3.28
C GLU A 12 45.09 11.88 3.62
N ILE A 13 45.14 10.57 3.85
CA ILE A 13 43.97 9.79 4.28
C ILE A 13 43.45 10.31 5.62
N LYS A 14 44.34 10.60 6.58
CA LYS A 14 43.96 11.12 7.89
C LYS A 14 43.31 12.51 7.81
N GLN A 15 43.82 13.39 6.95
CA GLN A 15 43.20 14.70 6.66
C GLN A 15 41.83 14.57 5.98
N LEU A 16 41.66 13.62 5.07
CA LEU A 16 40.38 13.37 4.42
C LEU A 16 39.36 12.83 5.42
N GLN A 17 39.80 11.97 6.34
CA GLN A 17 38.94 11.41 7.38
C GLN A 17 38.50 12.46 8.39
N GLU A 18 39.41 13.36 8.82
CA GLU A 18 39.06 14.51 9.67
C GLU A 18 38.08 15.48 8.98
N LYS A 19 38.22 15.68 7.66
CA LYS A 19 37.27 16.50 6.88
C LYS A 19 35.90 15.84 6.73
N ILE A 20 35.86 14.52 6.60
CA ILE A 20 34.62 13.74 6.51
C ILE A 20 33.92 13.71 7.88
N ASP A 21 34.66 13.55 8.97
CA ASP A 21 34.12 13.55 10.33
C ASP A 21 33.67 14.94 10.79
N GLY A 22 34.28 16.02 10.25
CA GLY A 22 33.90 17.40 10.49
C GLY A 22 32.75 17.93 9.62
N ASP A 23 32.32 17.19 8.58
CA ASP A 23 31.23 17.61 7.71
C ASP A 23 29.87 17.36 8.39
N PRO A 24 29.10 18.41 8.71
CA PRO A 24 27.80 18.27 9.39
C PRO A 24 26.79 17.47 8.57
N THR A 25 26.96 17.38 7.25
CA THR A 25 26.13 16.56 6.36
C THR A 25 26.44 15.08 6.53
N VAL A 26 27.72 14.73 6.63
CA VAL A 26 28.17 13.35 6.85
C VAL A 26 27.80 12.88 8.24
N GLN A 27 27.97 13.71 9.27
CA GLN A 27 27.51 13.40 10.62
C GLN A 27 25.99 13.17 10.67
N LYS A 28 25.21 13.95 9.93
CA LYS A 28 23.75 13.79 9.83
C LYS A 28 23.37 12.50 9.11
N ILE A 29 24.12 12.10 8.08
CA ILE A 29 23.94 10.81 7.40
C ILE A 29 24.33 9.63 8.31
N LEU A 30 25.42 9.74 9.07
CA LEU A 30 25.84 8.74 10.05
C LEU A 30 24.82 8.58 11.20
N LEU A 31 24.27 9.70 11.68
CA LEU A 31 23.16 9.70 12.65
C LEU A 31 21.91 9.04 12.06
N LEU A 32 21.56 9.34 10.80
CA LEU A 32 20.44 8.70 10.10
C LEU A 32 20.67 7.21 9.84
N LEU A 33 21.93 6.77 9.65
CA LEU A 33 22.29 5.37 9.50
C LEU A 33 22.33 4.63 10.84
N GLN A 34 22.70 5.29 11.94
CA GLN A 34 22.59 4.73 13.29
C GLN A 34 21.13 4.62 13.74
N THR A 35 20.28 5.60 13.42
CA THR A 35 18.84 5.51 13.70
C THR A 35 18.14 4.53 12.77
N SER A 36 18.60 4.33 11.53
CA SER A 36 18.07 3.27 10.65
C SER A 36 18.54 1.88 11.05
N LYS A 37 19.75 1.71 11.60
CA LYS A 37 20.21 0.41 12.11
C LYS A 37 19.42 -0.04 13.34
N VAL A 38 19.11 0.89 14.25
CA VAL A 38 18.18 0.65 15.37
C VAL A 38 16.75 0.49 14.85
N GLY A 39 16.36 1.23 13.82
CA GLY A 39 15.06 1.11 13.15
C GLY A 39 14.86 -0.24 12.46
N VAL A 40 15.88 -0.84 11.84
CA VAL A 40 15.80 -2.16 11.17
C VAL A 40 15.69 -3.28 12.20
N GLU A 41 16.37 -3.17 13.35
CA GLU A 41 16.18 -4.11 14.46
C GLU A 41 14.78 -3.96 15.10
N VAL A 42 14.28 -2.74 15.28
CA VAL A 42 12.93 -2.46 15.83
C VAL A 42 11.81 -2.82 14.84
N LEU A 43 12.00 -2.66 13.53
CA LEU A 43 11.04 -3.05 12.50
C LEU A 43 11.00 -4.56 12.30
N SER A 44 12.11 -5.28 12.52
CA SER A 44 12.10 -6.75 12.52
C SER A 44 11.28 -7.33 13.67
N LEU A 45 11.27 -6.66 14.84
CA LEU A 45 10.39 -6.98 15.97
C LEU A 45 8.96 -6.49 15.72
N SER A 46 8.74 -5.31 15.12
CA SER A 46 7.39 -4.78 14.91
C SER A 46 6.62 -5.51 13.81
N VAL A 47 7.28 -6.14 12.83
CA VAL A 47 6.60 -6.99 11.84
C VAL A 47 6.15 -8.32 12.47
N ILE A 48 6.91 -8.87 13.42
CA ILE A 48 6.49 -10.04 14.20
C ILE A 48 5.36 -9.67 15.18
N ASP A 49 5.41 -8.47 15.78
CA ASP A 49 4.36 -7.94 16.64
C ASP A 49 3.10 -7.52 15.86
N ALA A 50 3.22 -7.05 14.62
CA ALA A 50 2.10 -6.74 13.75
C ALA A 50 1.40 -7.99 13.20
N VAL A 51 2.16 -9.06 12.93
CA VAL A 51 1.59 -10.37 12.53
C VAL A 51 0.92 -11.07 13.71
N THR A 52 1.45 -10.93 14.93
CA THR A 52 0.80 -11.42 16.17
C THR A 52 -0.39 -10.55 16.60
N TRP A 53 -0.38 -9.25 16.32
CA TRP A 53 -1.52 -8.36 16.54
C TRP A 53 -2.64 -8.58 15.50
N LEU A 54 -2.31 -8.74 14.22
CA LEU A 54 -3.29 -9.04 13.16
C LEU A 54 -3.96 -10.40 13.36
N SER A 55 -3.28 -11.37 13.96
CA SER A 55 -3.85 -12.67 14.34
C SER A 55 -4.63 -12.65 15.66
N SER A 56 -4.58 -11.53 16.41
CA SER A 56 -5.32 -11.33 17.66
C SER A 56 -6.61 -10.51 17.49
N LEU A 57 -6.90 -10.01 16.28
CA LEU A 57 -8.14 -9.27 16.01
C LEU A 57 -9.33 -10.23 15.89
N PRO A 58 -10.42 -10.04 16.68
CA PRO A 58 -11.64 -10.81 16.52
C PRO A 58 -12.19 -10.54 15.13
N SER A 59 -12.27 -11.62 14.35
CA SER A 59 -12.69 -11.57 12.97
C SER A 59 -14.17 -11.22 12.85
N ASN A 60 -14.48 -9.93 12.79
CA ASN A 60 -15.72 -9.43 12.25
C ASN A 60 -15.45 -8.17 11.40
N GLU A 61 -15.92 -8.24 10.16
CA GLU A 61 -16.11 -7.15 9.19
C GLU A 61 -14.85 -6.47 8.60
N ILE A 62 -14.19 -7.16 7.67
CA ILE A 62 -13.56 -6.51 6.52
C ILE A 62 -14.03 -7.21 5.25
N LYS A 63 -15.09 -6.67 4.63
CA LYS A 63 -15.58 -7.13 3.32
C LYS A 63 -14.60 -6.67 2.22
N TRP A 64 -13.81 -7.60 1.71
CA TRP A 64 -13.11 -7.42 0.44
C TRP A 64 -14.13 -7.44 -0.70
N ASN A 65 -14.24 -6.34 -1.46
CA ASN A 65 -15.21 -6.18 -2.54
C ASN A 65 -14.62 -6.69 -3.88
N PRO A 66 -15.14 -7.77 -4.49
CA PRO A 66 -14.55 -8.42 -5.65
C PRO A 66 -14.97 -7.77 -7.00
N ARG A 67 -15.18 -6.44 -7.04
CA ARG A 67 -15.67 -5.73 -8.24
C ARG A 67 -14.60 -5.34 -9.27
N TYR A 68 -13.36 -5.75 -9.10
CA TYR A 68 -12.32 -5.58 -10.14
C TYR A 68 -12.24 -6.81 -11.04
N LEU A 69 -13.31 -7.13 -11.77
CA LEU A 69 -13.31 -8.04 -12.92
C LEU A 69 -14.64 -7.89 -13.67
N GLY A 70 -14.62 -7.17 -14.80
CA GLY A 70 -15.58 -7.38 -15.91
C GLY A 70 -16.76 -6.41 -16.06
N ILE A 71 -16.69 -5.63 -17.16
CA ILE A 71 -17.74 -5.29 -18.15
C ILE A 71 -19.03 -4.58 -17.68
N TRP A 72 -19.28 -3.40 -18.28
CA TRP A 72 -20.50 -2.58 -18.18
C TRP A 72 -21.24 -2.57 -19.53
N PRO A 73 -22.59 -2.62 -19.56
CA PRO A 73 -23.34 -1.95 -20.62
C PRO A 73 -24.36 -0.93 -20.11
N LEU A 74 -24.55 0.09 -20.95
CA LEU A 74 -25.48 1.23 -20.90
C LEU A 74 -26.93 0.86 -20.55
N PHE A 75 -27.66 1.77 -19.88
CA PHE A 75 -28.81 2.46 -20.50
C PHE A 75 -29.33 3.64 -19.65
N GLU A 76 -29.64 4.74 -20.34
CA GLU A 76 -30.30 5.96 -19.89
C GLU A 76 -31.79 5.96 -20.27
N LEU A 77 -32.63 6.61 -19.45
CA LEU A 77 -33.91 7.31 -19.74
C LEU A 77 -35.04 6.53 -20.48
N SER A 78 -36.35 6.73 -20.31
CA SER A 78 -37.15 7.89 -19.90
C SER A 78 -38.64 7.46 -19.71
N THR A 79 -39.39 8.35 -19.04
CA THR A 79 -40.84 8.51 -18.83
C THR A 79 -41.83 8.14 -19.96
N VAL A 80 -43.09 7.79 -19.60
CA VAL A 80 -44.38 8.43 -20.04
C VAL A 80 -45.62 7.71 -19.43
N ARG A 81 -46.70 8.47 -19.23
CA ARG A 81 -47.94 8.23 -18.44
C ARG A 81 -49.15 7.76 -19.32
N ALA A 82 -49.90 6.78 -18.80
CA ALA A 82 -51.36 6.40 -18.89
C ALA A 82 -52.34 7.12 -19.88
N PRO A 83 -53.45 6.48 -20.39
CA PRO A 83 -54.52 5.91 -19.54
C PRO A 83 -55.34 4.69 -20.04
N GLY A 84 -55.97 3.99 -19.08
CA GLY A 84 -57.43 3.74 -19.17
C GLY A 84 -57.97 2.40 -19.69
N SER A 85 -57.40 1.25 -19.35
CA SER A 85 -57.96 -0.08 -19.66
C SER A 85 -59.17 -0.50 -18.81
N CYS A 86 -59.63 0.33 -17.87
CA CYS A 86 -60.65 -0.04 -16.89
C CYS A 86 -62.10 0.09 -17.41
N CYS A 87 -62.37 0.94 -18.41
CA CYS A 87 -63.73 1.17 -18.91
C CYS A 87 -64.24 0.04 -19.83
N LEU A 88 -63.34 -0.63 -20.57
CA LEU A 88 -63.68 -1.73 -21.48
C LEU A 88 -63.99 -3.05 -20.75
N VAL A 89 -63.45 -3.25 -19.54
CA VAL A 89 -63.67 -4.47 -18.73
C VAL A 89 -65.07 -4.49 -18.09
N ARG A 90 -65.67 -3.32 -17.86
CA ARG A 90 -66.96 -3.20 -17.17
C ARG A 90 -68.17 -3.47 -18.07
N ILE A 91 -68.07 -3.13 -19.37
CA ILE A 91 -69.14 -3.37 -20.35
C ILE A 91 -69.19 -4.86 -20.77
N ARG A 92 -68.05 -5.56 -20.79
CA ARG A 92 -68.00 -7.00 -21.09
C ARG A 92 -68.62 -7.88 -19.99
N ARG A 93 -68.46 -7.50 -18.71
CA ARG A 93 -68.98 -8.29 -17.57
C ARG A 93 -70.51 -8.25 -17.44
N VAL A 94 -71.16 -7.18 -17.89
CA VAL A 94 -72.64 -7.07 -17.86
C VAL A 94 -73.29 -7.89 -18.98
N GLY A 95 -72.60 -8.08 -20.12
CA GLY A 95 -73.08 -8.94 -21.21
C GLY A 95 -73.02 -10.44 -20.90
N GLU A 96 -72.07 -10.87 -20.08
CA GLU A 96 -71.88 -12.29 -19.72
C GLU A 96 -72.82 -12.78 -18.60
N MET A 97 -73.41 -11.88 -17.78
CA MET A 97 -74.38 -12.25 -16.74
C MET A 97 -75.81 -12.48 -17.26
N ILE A 98 -76.15 -12.08 -18.49
CA ILE A 98 -77.53 -12.14 -19.03
C ILE A 98 -77.88 -13.53 -19.60
N LEU A 99 -76.90 -14.44 -19.75
CA LEU A 99 -77.09 -15.75 -20.40
C LEU A 99 -76.94 -16.97 -19.47
N GLY A 100 -76.73 -16.78 -18.16
CA GLY A 100 -76.37 -17.88 -17.22
C GLY A 100 -77.38 -18.21 -16.13
N ASP A 101 -78.04 -17.22 -15.50
CA ASP A 101 -78.83 -17.44 -14.27
C ASP A 101 -80.29 -17.01 -14.42
N GLY A 102 -81.21 -17.80 -13.84
CA GLY A 102 -82.65 -17.57 -13.92
C GLY A 102 -83.12 -16.21 -13.36
N PRO A 103 -84.27 -15.69 -13.80
CA PRO A 103 -84.69 -14.30 -13.62
C PRO A 103 -84.88 -13.82 -12.17
N THR A 104 -84.90 -14.74 -11.19
CA THR A 104 -85.21 -14.43 -9.79
C THR A 104 -83.98 -14.03 -8.96
N SER A 105 -82.80 -14.64 -9.18
CA SER A 105 -81.56 -14.26 -8.49
C SER A 105 -81.02 -12.91 -9.01
N LEU A 106 -81.11 -12.70 -10.32
CA LEU A 106 -80.77 -11.42 -10.98
C LEU A 106 -81.57 -10.23 -10.44
N TRP A 107 -82.83 -10.45 -10.04
CA TRP A 107 -83.67 -9.38 -9.49
C TRP A 107 -83.24 -8.96 -8.08
N PHE A 108 -82.80 -9.91 -7.23
CA PHE A 108 -82.26 -9.58 -5.91
C PHE A 108 -80.93 -8.83 -6.00
N ASP A 109 -80.06 -9.22 -6.93
CA ASP A 109 -78.80 -8.52 -7.20
C ASP A 109 -79.05 -7.12 -7.76
N TRP A 110 -79.99 -6.97 -8.70
CA TRP A 110 -80.36 -5.67 -9.25
C TRP A 110 -80.94 -4.74 -8.17
N ARG A 111 -81.78 -5.27 -7.27
CA ARG A 111 -82.36 -4.49 -6.17
C ARG A 111 -81.29 -4.04 -5.16
N SER A 112 -80.35 -4.92 -4.82
CA SER A 112 -79.20 -4.58 -3.95
C SER A 112 -78.31 -3.52 -4.58
N LEU A 113 -78.00 -3.65 -5.88
CA LEU A 113 -77.24 -2.65 -6.63
C LEU A 113 -77.96 -1.30 -6.73
N THR A 114 -79.28 -1.32 -6.93
CA THR A 114 -80.10 -0.10 -6.97
C THR A 114 -80.11 0.61 -5.63
N GLN A 115 -80.20 -0.15 -4.53
CA GLN A 115 -80.18 0.39 -3.17
C GLN A 115 -78.81 0.98 -2.81
N GLN A 116 -77.71 0.35 -3.25
CA GLN A 116 -76.36 0.91 -3.14
C GLN A 116 -76.19 2.18 -3.98
N LEU A 117 -76.77 2.24 -5.19
CA LEU A 117 -76.74 3.43 -6.03
C LEU A 117 -77.42 4.62 -5.36
N THR A 118 -78.60 4.42 -4.76
CA THR A 118 -79.33 5.47 -4.05
C THR A 118 -78.60 5.97 -2.80
N ALA A 119 -77.84 5.09 -2.12
CA ALA A 119 -77.04 5.48 -0.97
C ALA A 119 -75.82 6.33 -1.38
N LEU A 120 -75.17 5.99 -2.49
CA LEU A 120 -74.05 6.76 -3.04
C LEU A 120 -74.49 8.15 -3.54
N ASP A 121 -75.65 8.23 -4.20
CA ASP A 121 -76.23 9.49 -4.68
C ASP A 121 -76.53 10.46 -3.51
N SER A 122 -77.07 9.93 -2.41
CA SER A 122 -77.27 10.70 -1.18
C SER A 122 -75.95 11.22 -0.59
N GLN A 123 -74.88 10.43 -0.62
CA GLN A 123 -73.58 10.81 -0.09
C GLN A 123 -72.90 11.88 -0.96
N GLU A 124 -73.06 11.80 -2.29
CA GLU A 124 -72.56 12.80 -3.23
C GLU A 124 -73.21 14.17 -3.00
N SER A 125 -74.55 14.20 -2.85
CA SER A 125 -75.29 15.44 -2.60
C SER A 125 -74.87 16.14 -1.29
N GLU A 126 -74.61 15.37 -0.23
CA GLU A 126 -74.10 15.89 1.04
C GLU A 126 -72.68 16.47 0.91
N LEU A 127 -71.78 15.78 0.19
CA LEU A 127 -70.42 16.28 -0.06
C LEU A 127 -70.41 17.55 -0.91
N GLN A 128 -71.24 17.62 -1.95
CA GLN A 128 -71.37 18.82 -2.77
C GLN A 128 -71.85 20.01 -1.92
N SER A 129 -72.85 19.79 -1.06
CA SER A 129 -73.35 20.82 -0.15
C SER A 129 -72.27 21.33 0.83
N ARG A 130 -71.46 20.41 1.40
CA ARG A 130 -70.32 20.76 2.26
C ARG A 130 -69.23 21.52 1.50
N CYS A 131 -68.94 21.13 0.27
CA CYS A 131 -67.92 21.79 -0.55
C CYS A 131 -68.35 23.22 -0.93
N ILE A 132 -69.63 23.42 -1.26
CA ILE A 132 -70.19 24.76 -1.52
C ILE A 132 -70.11 25.64 -0.28
N LEU A 133 -70.43 25.10 0.91
CA LEU A 133 -70.35 25.85 2.17
C LEU A 133 -68.92 26.26 2.54
N GLU A 134 -67.94 25.37 2.39
CA GLU A 134 -66.54 25.72 2.65
C GLU A 134 -66.00 26.68 1.58
N HIS A 135 -66.44 26.54 0.32
CA HIS A 135 -66.08 27.49 -0.74
C HIS A 135 -66.62 28.89 -0.43
N THR A 136 -67.89 29.04 -0.04
CA THR A 136 -68.45 30.35 0.30
C THR A 136 -67.76 30.97 1.51
N LYS A 137 -67.44 30.16 2.53
CA LYS A 137 -66.69 30.61 3.72
C LYS A 137 -65.26 31.04 3.41
N LEU A 138 -64.58 30.37 2.47
CA LEU A 138 -63.26 30.79 2.01
C LEU A 138 -63.36 32.05 1.15
N GLN A 139 -64.38 32.14 0.30
CA GLN A 139 -64.64 33.32 -0.53
C GLN A 139 -64.88 34.56 0.33
N THR A 140 -65.71 34.47 1.39
CA THR A 140 -65.93 35.60 2.31
C THR A 140 -64.64 36.07 2.98
N LYS A 141 -63.71 35.15 3.29
CA LYS A 141 -62.40 35.53 3.86
C LYS A 141 -61.52 36.24 2.83
N VAL A 142 -61.54 35.80 1.57
CA VAL A 142 -60.82 36.48 0.48
C VAL A 142 -61.35 37.89 0.32
N ASP A 143 -62.67 38.06 0.33
CA ASP A 143 -63.32 39.38 0.20
C ASP A 143 -62.97 40.30 1.39
N GLU A 144 -62.93 39.77 2.62
CA GLU A 144 -62.44 40.50 3.81
C GLU A 144 -60.97 40.94 3.67
N PHE A 145 -60.10 40.07 3.15
CA PHE A 145 -58.70 40.41 2.90
C PHE A 145 -58.55 41.45 1.79
N GLU A 146 -59.39 41.41 0.77
CA GLU A 146 -59.39 42.39 -0.31
C GLU A 146 -59.86 43.77 0.17
N GLU A 147 -60.87 43.85 1.04
CA GLU A 147 -61.21 45.11 1.71
C GLU A 147 -60.09 45.64 2.62
N LEU A 148 -59.34 44.75 3.29
CA LEU A 148 -58.18 45.14 4.09
C LEU A 148 -57.04 45.70 3.23
N LEU A 149 -56.87 45.20 2.00
CA LEU A 149 -55.94 45.74 1.01
C LEU A 149 -56.40 47.12 0.50
N GLN A 150 -57.70 47.30 0.25
CA GLN A 150 -58.27 48.58 -0.16
C GLN A 150 -58.20 49.67 0.93
N ARG A 151 -58.19 49.29 2.22
CA ARG A 151 -58.02 50.21 3.37
C ARG A 151 -56.60 50.80 3.54
N GLY A 152 -55.68 50.61 2.59
CA GLY A 152 -54.45 51.40 2.53
C GLY A 152 -53.36 51.03 3.55
N LYS A 153 -53.29 49.78 4.01
CA LYS A 153 -52.14 49.25 4.77
C LYS A 153 -51.01 48.71 3.86
N VAL A 154 -50.85 49.28 2.67
CA VAL A 154 -49.91 48.78 1.64
C VAL A 154 -48.45 49.09 1.99
N VAL A 155 -48.14 50.26 2.55
CA VAL A 155 -46.75 50.69 2.79
C VAL A 155 -46.06 49.85 3.86
N LYS A 156 -46.72 49.61 5.00
CA LYS A 156 -46.15 48.80 6.09
C LYS A 156 -46.01 47.32 5.75
N PHE A 157 -46.84 46.79 4.86
CA PHE A 157 -46.75 45.39 4.43
C PHE A 157 -45.63 45.21 3.38
N SER A 158 -45.47 46.18 2.47
CA SER A 158 -44.37 46.20 1.48
C SER A 158 -43.00 46.36 2.12
N GLU A 159 -42.81 47.34 3.01
CA GLU A 159 -41.56 47.49 3.77
C GLU A 159 -41.31 46.28 4.66
N ASN A 160 -42.38 45.66 5.18
CA ASN A 160 -42.23 44.43 5.95
C ASN A 160 -41.76 43.25 5.08
N LEU A 161 -42.26 43.16 3.86
CA LEU A 161 -41.86 42.10 2.94
C LEU A 161 -40.42 42.33 2.43
N ASP A 162 -40.08 43.57 2.06
CA ASP A 162 -38.74 43.93 1.57
C ASP A 162 -37.64 43.72 2.61
N HIS A 163 -37.90 44.02 3.90
CA HIS A 163 -36.89 43.69 4.93
C HIS A 163 -36.75 42.18 5.11
N THR A 164 -37.84 41.40 5.07
CA THR A 164 -37.71 39.92 5.18
C THR A 164 -36.96 39.32 4.00
N PHE A 165 -37.17 39.85 2.79
CA PHE A 165 -36.40 39.47 1.61
C PHE A 165 -34.94 39.84 1.77
N ARG A 166 -34.64 41.09 2.17
CA ARG A 166 -33.26 41.54 2.42
C ARG A 166 -32.56 40.66 3.46
N ASP A 167 -33.21 40.42 4.60
CA ASP A 167 -32.69 39.55 5.67
C ASP A 167 -32.46 38.12 5.18
N SER A 168 -33.36 37.59 4.34
CA SER A 168 -33.19 36.26 3.74
C SER A 168 -32.04 36.20 2.74
N THR A 169 -31.84 37.26 1.93
CA THR A 169 -30.73 37.36 0.99
C THR A 169 -29.39 37.53 1.69
N GLU A 170 -29.33 38.33 2.77
CA GLU A 170 -28.12 38.46 3.60
C GLU A 170 -27.76 37.15 4.29
N LYS A 171 -28.76 36.41 4.79
CA LYS A 171 -28.58 35.04 5.32
C LYS A 171 -28.10 34.07 4.24
N LEU A 172 -28.64 34.18 3.02
CA LEU A 172 -28.19 33.36 1.89
C LEU A 172 -26.74 33.68 1.52
N ASP A 173 -26.36 34.96 1.48
CA ASP A 173 -25.00 35.37 1.14
C ASP A 173 -24.00 35.12 2.27
N SER A 174 -24.43 35.14 3.53
CA SER A 174 -23.61 34.67 4.66
C SER A 174 -23.39 33.15 4.58
N ALA A 175 -24.43 32.37 4.28
CA ALA A 175 -24.32 30.92 4.08
C ALA A 175 -23.43 30.58 2.87
N LYS A 176 -23.54 31.30 1.76
CA LYS A 176 -22.63 31.16 0.59
C LYS A 176 -21.18 31.46 0.97
N ARG A 177 -20.93 32.52 1.76
CA ARG A 177 -19.59 32.86 2.24
C ARG A 177 -19.02 31.78 3.15
N GLU A 178 -19.83 31.22 4.04
CA GLU A 178 -19.43 30.11 4.90
C GLU A 178 -19.11 28.86 4.07
N LEU A 179 -19.98 28.50 3.12
CA LEU A 179 -19.74 27.38 2.21
C LEU A 179 -18.43 27.58 1.42
N ALA A 180 -18.19 28.78 0.89
CA ALA A 180 -16.95 29.10 0.20
C ALA A 180 -15.71 29.05 1.11
N ALA A 181 -15.85 29.39 2.40
CA ALA A 181 -14.78 29.22 3.38
C ALA A 181 -14.50 27.74 3.65
N LYS A 182 -15.55 26.94 3.89
CA LYS A 182 -15.43 25.49 4.09
C LYS A 182 -14.82 24.78 2.88
N LEU A 183 -15.24 25.13 1.66
CA LEU A 183 -14.68 24.57 0.43
C LEU A 183 -13.18 24.88 0.30
N ARG A 184 -12.77 26.12 0.60
CA ARG A 184 -11.34 26.50 0.64
C ARG A 184 -10.56 25.68 1.66
N SER A 185 -11.12 25.46 2.86
CA SER A 185 -10.50 24.59 3.87
C SER A 185 -10.41 23.14 3.41
N THR A 186 -11.47 22.55 2.85
CA THR A 186 -11.47 21.18 2.32
C THR A 186 -10.44 21.00 1.21
N LEU A 187 -10.33 21.96 0.29
CA LEU A 187 -9.31 21.92 -0.76
C LEU A 187 -7.89 22.04 -0.18
N SER A 188 -7.71 22.84 0.86
CA SER A 188 -6.42 22.91 1.58
C SER A 188 -6.07 21.56 2.21
N PHE A 189 -7.01 20.90 2.89
CA PHE A 189 -6.79 19.57 3.46
C PHE A 189 -6.54 18.52 2.40
N LYS A 190 -7.23 18.59 1.25
CA LYS A 190 -6.98 17.67 0.14
C LYS A 190 -5.55 17.79 -0.39
N ARG A 191 -5.04 19.01 -0.56
CA ARG A 191 -3.64 19.24 -0.95
C ARG A 191 -2.66 18.67 0.07
N GLN A 192 -2.92 18.89 1.37
CA GLN A 192 -2.10 18.31 2.43
C GLN A 192 -2.12 16.78 2.45
N LEU A 193 -3.23 16.15 2.06
CA LEU A 193 -3.33 14.70 1.90
C LEU A 193 -2.60 14.21 0.65
N ASP A 194 -2.69 14.94 -0.46
CA ASP A 194 -1.97 14.63 -1.69
C ASP A 194 -0.43 14.75 -1.50
N ASP A 195 0.03 15.58 -0.56
CA ASP A 195 1.43 15.68 -0.15
C ASP A 195 1.91 14.46 0.67
N VAL A 196 0.99 13.66 1.23
CA VAL A 196 1.31 12.45 1.99
C VAL A 196 1.35 11.24 1.04
N PRO A 197 2.47 10.48 1.01
CA PRO A 197 2.57 9.31 0.17
C PRO A 197 1.44 8.31 0.47
N SER A 198 0.79 7.84 -0.58
CA SER A 198 -0.21 6.79 -0.51
C SER A 198 0.42 5.44 -0.13
N GLN A 199 -0.40 4.50 0.33
CA GLN A 199 0.05 3.15 0.65
C GLN A 199 0.73 2.45 -0.54
N ALA A 200 0.26 2.73 -1.76
CA ALA A 200 0.86 2.19 -2.97
C ALA A 200 2.26 2.78 -3.22
N GLU A 201 2.45 4.08 -3.02
CA GLU A 201 3.76 4.74 -3.17
C GLU A 201 4.75 4.27 -2.10
N LEU A 202 4.30 4.12 -0.84
CA LEU A 202 5.12 3.54 0.22
C LEU A 202 5.60 2.12 -0.13
N THR A 203 4.71 1.29 -0.68
CA THR A 203 5.04 -0.06 -1.14
C THR A 203 6.06 -0.02 -2.29
N GLN A 204 5.91 0.91 -3.23
CA GLN A 204 6.89 1.08 -4.32
C GLN A 204 8.25 1.52 -3.80
N TYR A 205 8.30 2.43 -2.83
CA TYR A 205 9.56 2.85 -2.21
C TYR A 205 10.24 1.70 -1.49
N ASP A 206 9.50 0.88 -0.76
CA ASP A 206 10.06 -0.28 -0.06
C ASP A 206 10.71 -1.30 -1.02
N LEU A 207 10.02 -1.60 -2.13
CA LEU A 207 10.58 -2.42 -3.22
C LEU A 207 11.84 -1.78 -3.81
N ARG A 208 11.82 -0.47 -4.06
CA ARG A 208 12.96 0.26 -4.62
C ARG A 208 14.15 0.31 -3.67
N PHE A 209 13.92 0.43 -2.37
CA PHE A 209 14.97 0.36 -1.36
C PHE A 209 15.56 -1.04 -1.28
N SER A 210 14.73 -2.07 -1.36
CA SER A 210 15.19 -3.47 -1.40
C SER A 210 16.07 -3.74 -2.63
N GLU A 211 15.65 -3.28 -3.81
CA GLU A 211 16.47 -3.35 -5.04
C GLU A 211 17.82 -2.63 -4.87
N LEU A 212 17.79 -1.40 -4.35
CA LEU A 212 19.00 -0.61 -4.11
C LEU A 212 19.94 -1.31 -3.13
N TYR A 213 19.40 -1.89 -2.06
CA TYR A 213 20.18 -2.63 -1.07
C TYR A 213 20.88 -3.83 -1.70
N MET A 214 20.16 -4.60 -2.53
CA MET A 214 20.75 -5.72 -3.28
C MET A 214 21.88 -5.25 -4.21
N HIS A 215 21.71 -4.11 -4.89
CA HIS A 215 22.77 -3.53 -5.72
C HIS A 215 24.00 -3.11 -4.92
N ILE A 216 23.81 -2.46 -3.78
CA ILE A 216 24.91 -2.05 -2.87
C ILE A 216 25.67 -3.29 -2.39
N GLN A 217 24.96 -4.33 -1.93
CA GLN A 217 25.56 -5.56 -1.47
C GLN A 217 26.36 -6.27 -2.58
N ALA A 218 25.80 -6.34 -3.79
CA ALA A 218 26.49 -6.90 -4.94
C ALA A 218 27.79 -6.13 -5.27
N LYS A 219 27.77 -4.80 -5.19
CA LYS A 219 28.94 -3.95 -5.41
C LYS A 219 29.99 -4.08 -4.32
N ASP A 220 29.59 -4.19 -3.05
CA ASP A 220 30.51 -4.47 -1.95
C ASP A 220 31.19 -5.83 -2.15
N CYS A 221 30.43 -6.87 -2.48
CA CYS A 221 30.99 -8.19 -2.80
C CYS A 221 31.97 -8.14 -3.98
N GLN A 222 31.60 -7.43 -5.05
CA GLN A 222 32.47 -7.24 -6.22
C GLN A 222 33.77 -6.53 -5.83
N THR A 223 33.69 -5.48 -5.02
CA THR A 223 34.84 -4.70 -4.54
C THR A 223 35.77 -5.57 -3.72
N ARG A 224 35.24 -6.35 -2.77
CA ARG A 224 36.04 -7.30 -1.97
C ARG A 224 36.76 -8.33 -2.85
N LYS A 225 36.10 -8.86 -3.89
CA LYS A 225 36.72 -9.78 -4.86
C LYS A 225 37.87 -9.12 -5.62
N TYR A 226 37.73 -7.87 -6.03
CA TYR A 226 38.82 -7.13 -6.68
C TYR A 226 40.00 -6.90 -5.75
N TYR A 227 39.76 -6.50 -4.49
CA TYR A 227 40.83 -6.35 -3.51
C TYR A 227 41.54 -7.68 -3.21
N ALA A 228 40.79 -8.78 -3.06
CA ALA A 228 41.39 -10.10 -2.87
C ALA A 228 42.29 -10.46 -4.07
N THR A 229 41.79 -10.29 -5.29
CA THR A 229 42.56 -10.55 -6.52
C THR A 229 43.81 -9.67 -6.60
N TYR A 230 43.66 -8.37 -6.35
CA TYR A 230 44.79 -7.44 -6.33
C TYR A 230 45.86 -7.84 -5.31
N ASN A 231 45.46 -8.18 -4.08
CA ASN A 231 46.38 -8.61 -3.03
C ASN A 231 47.12 -9.90 -3.41
N THR A 232 46.43 -10.86 -4.05
CA THR A 232 47.10 -12.08 -4.55
C THR A 232 48.12 -11.77 -5.63
N LEU A 233 47.79 -10.91 -6.60
CA LEU A 233 48.71 -10.50 -7.66
C LEU A 233 49.90 -9.72 -7.12
N LEU A 234 49.67 -8.86 -6.12
CA LEU A 234 50.73 -8.14 -5.43
C LEU A 234 51.69 -9.10 -4.73
N GLY A 235 51.16 -10.10 -4.01
CA GLY A 235 51.97 -11.15 -3.38
C GLY A 235 52.79 -11.95 -4.39
N ILE A 236 52.20 -12.33 -5.54
CA ILE A 236 52.92 -13.00 -6.62
C ILE A 236 54.05 -12.11 -7.15
N LYS A 237 53.77 -10.84 -7.43
CA LYS A 237 54.79 -9.88 -7.89
C LYS A 237 55.95 -9.77 -6.91
N GLU A 238 55.67 -9.68 -5.60
CA GLU A 238 56.71 -9.63 -4.58
C GLU A 238 57.57 -10.90 -4.55
N LEU A 239 56.97 -12.08 -4.71
CA LEU A 239 57.70 -13.35 -4.80
C LEU A 239 58.58 -13.39 -6.06
N MET A 240 58.06 -12.97 -7.21
CA MET A 240 58.83 -12.89 -8.46
C MET A 240 60.03 -11.93 -8.36
N LEU A 241 59.87 -10.80 -7.66
CA LEU A 241 60.98 -9.87 -7.40
C LEU A 241 62.04 -10.49 -6.49
N LYS A 242 61.63 -11.24 -5.47
CA LYS A 242 62.55 -11.99 -4.58
C LYS A 242 63.31 -13.06 -5.37
N GLU A 243 62.65 -13.79 -6.26
CA GLU A 243 63.29 -14.78 -7.14
C GLU A 243 64.30 -14.13 -8.08
N THR A 244 63.94 -13.01 -8.70
CA THR A 244 64.85 -12.26 -9.58
C THR A 244 66.09 -11.76 -8.83
N SER A 245 65.91 -11.26 -7.60
CA SER A 245 67.01 -10.85 -6.73
C SER A 245 67.91 -12.03 -6.35
N LEU A 246 67.31 -13.17 -6.00
CA LEU A 246 68.02 -14.41 -5.67
C LEU A 246 68.85 -14.91 -6.86
N LEU A 247 68.26 -15.01 -8.05
CA LEU A 247 68.95 -15.43 -9.27
C LEU A 247 70.11 -14.49 -9.62
N ASN A 248 69.94 -13.18 -9.43
CA ASN A 248 71.03 -12.22 -9.60
C ASN A 248 72.16 -12.42 -8.59
N SER A 249 71.83 -12.70 -7.33
CA SER A 249 72.83 -13.01 -6.29
C SER A 249 73.59 -14.29 -6.61
N ILE A 250 72.89 -15.36 -7.01
CA ILE A 250 73.51 -16.63 -7.42
C ILE A 250 74.44 -16.41 -8.62
N ARG A 251 74.02 -15.64 -9.63
CA ARG A 251 74.85 -15.31 -10.79
C ARG A 251 76.15 -14.60 -10.40
N LEU A 252 76.10 -13.66 -9.45
CA LEU A 252 77.29 -12.98 -8.95
C LEU A 252 78.21 -13.93 -8.18
N GLN A 253 77.65 -14.70 -7.24
CA GLN A 253 78.43 -15.68 -6.46
C GLN A 253 79.06 -16.77 -7.34
N PHE A 254 78.38 -17.16 -8.42
CA PHE A 254 78.91 -18.13 -9.39
C PHE A 254 80.15 -17.60 -10.12
N LYS A 255 80.16 -16.32 -10.52
CA LYS A 255 81.32 -15.69 -11.13
C LYS A 255 82.54 -15.72 -10.20
N ASP A 256 82.33 -15.47 -8.91
CA ASP A 256 83.40 -15.49 -7.91
C ASP A 256 83.87 -16.91 -7.57
N ALA A 257 82.96 -17.89 -7.62
CA ALA A 257 83.26 -19.31 -7.41
C ALA A 257 84.22 -19.90 -8.46
N LEU A 258 84.23 -19.37 -9.69
CA LEU A 258 85.14 -19.83 -10.74
C LEU A 258 86.62 -19.52 -10.43
N THR A 259 86.90 -18.58 -9.52
CA THR A 259 88.26 -18.10 -9.25
C THR A 259 89.05 -18.98 -8.27
N SER A 260 88.39 -19.74 -7.38
CA SER A 260 89.06 -20.47 -6.29
C SER A 260 88.27 -21.69 -5.78
N PRO A 261 88.94 -22.79 -5.37
CA PRO A 261 88.28 -23.90 -4.68
C PRO A 261 87.54 -23.47 -3.40
N ALA A 262 88.06 -22.49 -2.67
CA ALA A 262 87.42 -22.00 -1.45
C ALA A 262 86.13 -21.21 -1.74
N SER A 263 86.10 -20.44 -2.83
CA SER A 263 84.87 -19.74 -3.27
C SER A 263 83.83 -20.70 -3.83
N ARG A 264 84.23 -21.81 -4.46
CA ARG A 264 83.31 -22.92 -4.82
C ARG A 264 82.61 -23.52 -3.60
N LYS A 265 83.36 -23.82 -2.53
CA LYS A 265 82.77 -24.36 -1.31
C LYS A 265 81.75 -23.39 -0.69
N LYS A 266 82.07 -22.10 -0.61
CA LYS A 266 81.14 -21.07 -0.12
C LYS A 266 79.84 -20.99 -0.92
N LEU A 267 79.90 -21.15 -2.25
CA LEU A 267 78.71 -21.19 -3.10
C LEU A 267 77.83 -22.41 -2.78
N ILE A 268 78.44 -23.59 -2.57
CA ILE A 268 77.72 -24.81 -2.21
C ILE A 268 77.01 -24.61 -0.86
N ASP A 269 77.73 -24.15 0.17
CA ASP A 269 77.17 -23.91 1.50
C ASP A 269 76.02 -22.87 1.45
N SER A 270 76.16 -21.82 0.62
CA SER A 270 75.13 -20.81 0.35
C SER A 270 73.88 -21.40 -0.32
N MET A 271 74.07 -22.25 -1.35
CA MET A 271 72.97 -22.93 -2.05
C MET A 271 72.23 -23.91 -1.13
N GLU A 272 72.94 -24.67 -0.29
CA GLU A 272 72.32 -25.55 0.70
C GLU A 272 71.47 -24.74 1.70
N GLY A 273 71.98 -23.61 2.18
CA GLY A 273 71.22 -22.70 3.05
C GLY A 273 69.96 -22.14 2.39
N ILE A 274 70.05 -21.72 1.11
CA ILE A 274 68.89 -21.23 0.34
C ILE A 274 67.85 -22.34 0.16
N LEU A 275 68.27 -23.55 -0.18
CA LEU A 275 67.39 -24.70 -0.36
C LEU A 275 66.66 -25.03 0.94
N HIS A 276 67.40 -25.11 2.05
CA HIS A 276 66.81 -25.35 3.36
C HIS A 276 65.80 -24.26 3.75
N GLY A 277 66.16 -22.99 3.57
CA GLY A 277 65.26 -21.87 3.89
C GLY A 277 64.01 -21.84 3.01
N THR A 278 64.12 -22.28 1.75
CA THR A 278 62.97 -22.40 0.83
C THR A 278 62.07 -23.55 1.24
N GLN A 279 62.64 -24.72 1.60
CA GLN A 279 61.89 -25.87 2.07
C GLN A 279 61.08 -25.55 3.34
N GLN A 280 61.70 -24.87 4.31
CA GLN A 280 61.01 -24.44 5.55
C GLN A 280 59.85 -23.48 5.27
N LYS A 281 60.01 -22.55 4.32
CA LYS A 281 58.93 -21.63 3.93
C LYS A 281 57.78 -22.36 3.26
N LEU A 282 58.10 -23.32 2.37
CA LEU A 282 57.10 -24.13 1.69
C LEU A 282 56.26 -24.94 2.69
N GLU A 283 56.92 -25.59 3.65
CA GLU A 283 56.23 -26.36 4.70
C GLU A 283 55.29 -25.47 5.53
N LYS A 284 55.74 -24.28 5.95
CA LYS A 284 54.89 -23.32 6.68
C LYS A 284 53.65 -22.91 5.88
N VAL A 285 53.82 -22.60 4.59
CA VAL A 285 52.69 -22.23 3.71
C VAL A 285 51.74 -23.40 3.53
N GLN A 286 52.25 -24.62 3.42
CA GLN A 286 51.42 -25.82 3.24
C GLN A 286 50.60 -26.15 4.49
N ILE A 287 51.18 -25.99 5.67
CA ILE A 287 50.45 -26.13 6.95
C ILE A 287 49.33 -25.08 7.04
N ALA A 288 49.63 -23.81 6.73
CA ALA A 288 48.63 -22.74 6.74
C ALA A 288 47.50 -22.97 5.72
N LEU A 289 47.84 -23.49 4.53
CA LEU A 289 46.86 -23.85 3.52
C LEU A 289 45.92 -24.95 4.01
N GLN A 290 46.44 -25.99 4.66
CA GLN A 290 45.63 -27.07 5.21
C GLN A 290 44.72 -26.59 6.34
N SER A 291 45.16 -25.67 7.20
CA SER A 291 44.30 -25.10 8.25
C SER A 291 43.17 -24.27 7.66
N GLU A 292 43.45 -23.44 6.64
CA GLU A 292 42.41 -22.65 5.96
C GLU A 292 41.42 -23.53 5.19
N GLN A 293 41.87 -24.59 4.54
CA GLN A 293 40.99 -25.56 3.86
C GLN A 293 40.01 -26.21 4.84
N LYS A 294 40.49 -26.64 6.01
CA LYS A 294 39.63 -27.20 7.06
C LYS A 294 38.62 -26.17 7.58
N ALA A 295 39.04 -24.94 7.81
CA ALA A 295 38.16 -23.86 8.24
C ALA A 295 37.07 -23.56 7.19
N HIS A 296 37.44 -23.52 5.91
CA HIS A 296 36.51 -23.34 4.81
C HIS A 296 35.49 -24.49 4.70
N GLU A 297 35.93 -25.74 4.83
CA GLU A 297 35.03 -26.90 4.83
C GLU A 297 34.04 -26.87 6.01
N ALA A 298 34.52 -26.51 7.21
CA ALA A 298 33.67 -26.35 8.38
C ALA A 298 32.60 -25.26 8.15
N LEU A 299 33.00 -24.10 7.63
CA LEU A 299 32.06 -23.00 7.34
C LEU A 299 31.07 -23.37 6.24
N LYS A 300 31.52 -24.09 5.20
CA LYS A 300 30.64 -24.61 4.13
C LYS A 300 29.60 -25.58 4.69
N GLY A 301 29.99 -26.43 5.64
CA GLY A 301 29.07 -27.31 6.36
C GLY A 301 28.01 -26.54 7.16
N GLN A 302 28.44 -25.52 7.93
CA GLN A 302 27.52 -24.65 8.68
C GLN A 302 26.53 -23.93 7.77
N TYR A 303 27.00 -23.38 6.64
CA TYR A 303 26.15 -22.74 5.65
C TYR A 303 25.11 -23.72 5.07
N ALA A 304 25.52 -24.94 4.71
CA ALA A 304 24.60 -25.96 4.21
C ALA A 304 23.52 -26.33 5.24
N ALA A 305 23.88 -26.43 6.52
CA ALA A 305 22.94 -26.67 7.60
C ALA A 305 21.92 -25.53 7.74
N ALA A 306 22.38 -24.28 7.78
CA ALA A 306 21.51 -23.11 7.86
C ALA A 306 20.55 -23.01 6.65
N VAL A 307 21.02 -23.31 5.43
CA VAL A 307 20.17 -23.36 4.24
C VAL A 307 19.11 -24.47 4.34
N SER A 308 19.46 -25.62 4.89
CA SER A 308 18.49 -26.70 5.10
C SER A 308 17.41 -26.33 6.12
N GLU A 309 17.79 -25.61 7.19
CA GLU A 309 16.87 -25.11 8.21
C GLU A 309 15.94 -24.02 7.64
N GLN A 310 16.48 -23.09 6.85
CA GLN A 310 15.68 -22.09 6.14
C GLN A 310 14.63 -22.73 5.23
N ARG A 311 15.01 -23.76 4.47
CA ARG A 311 14.07 -24.51 3.62
C ARG A 311 12.98 -25.20 4.43
N HIS A 312 13.34 -25.73 5.60
CA HIS A 312 12.39 -26.35 6.50
C HIS A 312 11.35 -25.34 7.02
N TYR A 313 11.79 -24.16 7.50
CA TYR A 313 10.87 -23.11 7.94
C TYR A 313 9.97 -22.60 6.80
N SER A 314 10.51 -22.44 5.59
CA SER A 314 9.70 -22.06 4.41
C SER A 314 8.58 -23.06 4.15
N SER A 315 8.89 -24.36 4.21
CA SER A 315 7.89 -25.42 4.01
C SER A 315 6.82 -25.42 5.11
N ILE A 316 7.20 -25.20 6.37
CA ILE A 316 6.23 -25.07 7.48
C ILE A 316 5.32 -23.86 7.26
N LEU A 317 5.89 -22.74 6.81
CA LEU A 317 5.15 -21.51 6.59
C LEU A 317 4.14 -21.65 5.44
N GLU A 318 4.52 -22.34 4.35
CA GLU A 318 3.60 -22.69 3.26
C GLU A 318 2.44 -23.57 3.77
N ALA A 319 2.72 -24.62 4.53
CA ALA A 319 1.69 -25.48 5.11
C ALA A 319 0.75 -24.71 6.06
N PHE A 320 1.30 -23.80 6.87
CA PHE A 320 0.51 -22.93 7.74
C PHE A 320 -0.42 -22.00 6.94
N GLN A 321 0.06 -21.41 5.85
CA GLN A 321 -0.75 -20.57 4.97
C GLN A 321 -1.90 -21.35 4.33
N GLU A 322 -1.67 -22.60 3.92
CA GLU A 322 -2.71 -23.47 3.38
C GLU A 322 -3.82 -23.74 4.42
N GLU A 323 -3.44 -24.04 5.67
CA GLU A 323 -4.39 -24.25 6.77
C GLU A 323 -5.15 -22.97 7.13
N CYS A 324 -4.51 -21.80 7.12
CA CYS A 324 -5.20 -20.52 7.27
C CYS A 324 -6.24 -20.30 6.16
N ALA A 325 -5.86 -20.55 4.90
CA ALA A 325 -6.77 -20.42 3.76
C ALA A 325 -7.93 -21.45 3.81
N ARG A 326 -7.69 -22.62 4.39
CA ARG A 326 -8.74 -23.63 4.65
C ARG A 326 -9.68 -23.17 5.75
N ASN A 327 -9.15 -22.65 6.86
CA ASN A 327 -9.95 -22.14 7.98
C ASN A 327 -10.87 -20.99 7.54
N GLU A 328 -10.33 -20.03 6.77
CA GLU A 328 -11.12 -18.91 6.26
C GLU A 328 -12.27 -19.38 5.35
N ARG A 329 -12.04 -20.39 4.51
CA ARG A 329 -13.10 -21.03 3.71
C ARG A 329 -14.21 -21.63 4.56
N ILE A 330 -13.87 -22.35 5.63
CA ILE A 330 -14.84 -22.95 6.56
C ILE A 330 -15.64 -21.87 7.28
N ARG A 331 -14.98 -20.79 7.74
CA ARG A 331 -15.65 -19.66 8.41
C ARG A 331 -16.66 -18.95 7.50
N MET A 332 -16.32 -18.79 6.22
CA MET A 332 -17.25 -18.24 5.23
C MET A 332 -18.48 -19.13 5.04
N GLN A 333 -18.30 -20.46 4.96
CA GLN A 333 -19.40 -21.42 4.83
C GLN A 333 -20.33 -21.40 6.05
N THR A 334 -19.75 -21.44 7.26
CA THR A 334 -20.51 -21.43 8.52
C THR A 334 -21.31 -20.13 8.69
N SER A 335 -20.74 -19.00 8.26
CA SER A 335 -21.43 -17.70 8.29
C SER A 335 -22.61 -17.63 7.31
N GLN A 336 -22.54 -18.33 6.16
CA GLN A 336 -23.64 -18.42 5.20
C GLN A 336 -24.78 -19.34 5.69
N GLU A 337 -24.45 -20.45 6.37
CA GLU A 337 -25.44 -21.35 6.96
C GLU A 337 -26.26 -20.64 8.07
N HIS A 338 -25.62 -19.81 8.89
CA HIS A 338 -26.32 -19.00 9.91
C HIS A 338 -27.23 -17.88 9.35
N LEU A 339 -27.10 -17.50 8.08
CA LEU A 339 -27.98 -16.52 7.41
C LEU A 339 -29.15 -17.17 6.68
N THR A 340 -29.15 -18.50 6.54
CA THR A 340 -30.16 -19.27 5.78
C THR A 340 -31.07 -20.12 6.66
N SER A 341 -30.77 -20.25 7.96
CA SER A 341 -31.66 -20.78 8.99
C SER A 341 -32.30 -19.66 9.79
#